data_AF-A0AAU9Y1U9-F1
#
_entry.id   AF-A0AAU9Y1U9-F1
#
_cell.length_a   1.000
_cell.length_b   1.000
_cell.length_c   1.000
_cell.angle_alpha   90.00
_cell.angle_beta   90.00
_cell.angle_gamma   90.00
#
_symmetry.space_group_name_H-M   'P 1'
#
loop_
_entity.id
_entity.type
_entity.pdbx_description
1 polymer ?
#
loop_
_entity_poly.entity_id
_entity_poly.type
_entity_poly.pdbx_seq_one_letter_code
_entity_poly.pdbx_strand_id
1 'polypeptide(L)'
;MIFVSDHCYHYKNLSDANRKMSYVTPADSSSCDSPLSEGWYRFVGAAGTKMPTKRVPAYRCGTDWSGWLDGSHPTVEDGKVQRTVCFSNRPNGCKELKKIF
;
A
#
# COMPACT_ATOMS: atom_id res chain seq x y z
N MET A 1 -13.04 -27.39 -11.68
CA MET A 1 -11.76 -27.01 -11.03
C MET A 1 -11.80 -25.52 -10.80
N ILE A 2 -11.81 -25.07 -9.55
CA ILE A 2 -11.75 -23.63 -9.24
C ILE A 2 -10.28 -23.23 -9.37
N PHE A 3 -9.95 -22.41 -10.36
CA PHE A 3 -8.69 -21.69 -10.38
C PHE A 3 -8.76 -20.65 -9.27
N VAL A 4 -8.41 -21.03 -8.04
CA VAL A 4 -7.98 -20.03 -7.05
C VAL A 4 -6.72 -19.42 -7.65
N SER A 5 -6.83 -18.18 -8.15
CA SER A 5 -5.67 -17.40 -8.54
C SER A 5 -4.79 -17.26 -7.31
N ASP A 6 -3.75 -18.10 -7.21
CA ASP A 6 -2.84 -18.06 -6.09
C ASP A 6 -2.05 -16.76 -6.14
N HIS A 7 -2.32 -15.89 -5.17
CA HIS A 7 -1.62 -14.63 -4.94
C HIS A 7 -0.10 -14.77 -4.80
N CYS A 8 0.41 -15.97 -4.50
CA CYS A 8 1.83 -16.26 -4.49
C CYS A 8 2.45 -16.21 -5.90
N TYR A 9 1.68 -16.52 -6.94
CA TYR A 9 2.16 -16.62 -8.33
C TYR A 9 1.51 -15.59 -9.27
N HIS A 10 0.32 -15.08 -8.93
CA HIS A 10 -0.43 -14.12 -9.74
C HIS A 10 -0.57 -12.78 -9.02
N TYR A 11 0.40 -11.90 -9.24
CA TYR A 11 0.42 -10.54 -8.72
C TYR A 11 1.04 -9.57 -9.73
N LYS A 12 0.77 -8.28 -9.56
CA LYS A 12 1.41 -7.17 -10.30
C LYS A 12 2.45 -6.50 -9.41
N ASN A 13 3.52 -6.00 -10.02
CA ASN A 13 4.58 -5.32 -9.29
C ASN A 13 4.24 -3.84 -9.09
N LEU A 14 4.46 -3.35 -7.87
CA LEU A 14 4.57 -1.94 -7.54
C LEU A 14 6.06 -1.65 -7.31
N SER A 15 6.74 -1.16 -8.36
CA SER A 15 8.19 -0.95 -8.35
C SER A 15 8.63 0.51 -8.26
N ASP A 16 7.70 1.44 -8.49
CA ASP A 16 8.01 2.86 -8.65
C ASP A 16 8.56 3.48 -7.36
N ALA A 17 9.63 4.28 -7.50
CA ALA A 17 10.28 4.93 -6.38
C ALA A 17 9.33 5.84 -5.59
N ASN A 18 8.30 6.39 -6.26
CA ASN A 18 7.31 7.24 -5.63
C ASN A 18 6.53 6.49 -4.54
N ARG A 19 6.41 5.15 -4.57
CA ARG A 19 5.69 4.34 -3.58
C ARG A 19 6.43 4.18 -2.25
N LYS A 20 7.70 4.55 -2.18
CA LYS A 20 8.53 4.38 -0.98
C LYS A 20 8.14 5.40 0.09
N MET A 21 8.09 4.98 1.36
CA MET A 21 7.73 5.87 2.47
C MET A 21 8.66 7.08 2.65
N SER A 22 9.91 6.98 2.18
CA SER A 22 10.89 8.07 2.22
C SER A 22 10.81 9.01 1.02
N TYR A 23 10.03 8.66 0.00
CA TYR A 23 9.84 9.51 -1.17
C TYR A 23 9.03 10.75 -0.79
N VAL A 24 9.61 11.93 -1.00
CA VAL A 24 8.94 13.21 -0.83
C VAL A 24 8.12 13.48 -2.08
N THR A 25 6.80 13.59 -1.96
CA THR A 25 5.92 13.94 -3.09
C THR A 25 6.02 15.45 -3.37
N PRO A 26 6.50 15.87 -4.55
CA PRO A 26 6.42 17.27 -4.97
C PRO A 26 4.98 17.81 -4.98
N ALA A 27 4.84 19.13 -4.88
CA ALA A 27 3.54 19.77 -5.08
C ALA A 27 3.01 19.46 -6.48
N ASP A 28 1.70 19.25 -6.59
CA ASP A 28 0.97 18.97 -7.83
C ASP A 28 1.43 17.74 -8.61
N SER A 29 2.21 16.84 -7.98
CA SER A 29 2.68 15.60 -8.59
C SER A 29 2.15 14.35 -7.88
N SER A 30 1.08 14.49 -7.11
CA SER A 30 0.43 13.34 -6.50
C SER A 30 -0.23 12.46 -7.56
N SER A 31 -0.17 11.15 -7.34
CA SER A 31 -0.68 10.14 -8.27
C SER A 31 -1.85 9.38 -7.63
N CYS A 32 -2.85 9.06 -8.45
CA CYS A 32 -4.02 8.29 -8.05
C CYS A 32 -3.85 6.81 -8.42
N ASP A 33 -4.36 5.93 -7.55
CA ASP A 33 -4.42 4.49 -7.82
C ASP A 33 -5.67 4.06 -8.57
N SER A 34 -6.52 4.99 -9.02
CA SER A 34 -7.68 4.68 -9.87
C SER A 34 -7.36 3.93 -11.18
N PRO A 35 -6.16 4.05 -11.79
CA PRO A 35 -5.80 3.22 -12.95
C PRO A 35 -5.38 1.79 -12.58
N LEU A 36 -5.13 1.49 -11.29
CA LEU A 36 -4.81 0.14 -10.86
C LEU A 36 -6.09 -0.70 -10.88
N SER A 37 -6.10 -1.76 -11.69
CA SER A 37 -7.18 -2.74 -11.64
C SER A 37 -7.18 -3.45 -10.28
N GLU A 38 -8.34 -3.95 -9.86
CA GLU A 38 -8.41 -4.88 -8.75
C GLU A 38 -7.47 -6.09 -8.99
N GLY A 39 -6.82 -6.57 -7.92
CA GLY A 39 -5.88 -7.67 -7.98
C GLY A 39 -4.81 -7.62 -6.89
N TRP A 40 -3.92 -8.60 -6.92
CA TRP A 40 -2.80 -8.69 -6.00
C TRP A 40 -1.63 -7.84 -6.47
N TYR A 41 -1.04 -7.07 -5.55
CA TYR A 41 0.11 -6.22 -5.81
C TYR A 41 1.24 -6.52 -4.84
N ARG A 42 2.48 -6.52 -5.34
CA ARG A 42 3.69 -6.73 -4.54
C ARG A 42 4.59 -5.51 -4.63
N PHE A 43 4.96 -4.97 -3.47
CA PHE A 43 6.02 -3.96 -3.38
C PHE A 43 7.37 -4.60 -3.68
N VAL A 44 8.06 -4.08 -4.69
CA VAL A 44 9.39 -4.55 -5.11
C VAL A 44 10.27 -3.37 -5.52
N GLY A 45 11.57 -3.62 -5.73
CA GLY A 45 12.48 -2.62 -6.30
C GLY A 45 12.53 -1.32 -5.51
N ALA A 46 12.41 -0.18 -6.21
CA ALA A 46 12.56 1.15 -5.60
C ALA A 46 11.42 1.51 -4.64
N ALA A 47 10.26 0.85 -4.76
CA ALA A 47 9.15 1.00 -3.82
C ALA A 47 9.44 0.43 -2.42
N GLY A 48 10.45 -0.44 -2.30
CA GLY A 48 10.72 -1.23 -1.10
C GLY A 48 10.02 -2.59 -1.15
N THR A 49 9.86 -3.23 0.01
CA THR A 49 9.40 -4.64 0.10
C THR A 49 8.04 -4.81 0.78
N LYS A 50 7.52 -3.78 1.47
CA LYS A 50 6.26 -3.85 2.20
C LYS A 50 5.70 -2.46 2.52
N MET A 51 4.40 -2.41 2.83
CA MET A 51 3.73 -1.20 3.32
C MET A 51 4.25 -0.85 4.74
N PRO A 52 4.42 0.43 5.10
CA PRO A 52 4.74 0.79 6.48
C PRO A 52 3.59 0.41 7.42
N THR A 53 3.91 0.04 8.67
CA THR A 53 2.91 -0.20 9.75
C THR A 53 2.78 0.97 10.72
N LYS A 54 3.58 2.02 10.51
CA LYS A 54 3.56 3.24 11.31
C LYS A 54 3.09 4.38 10.43
N ARG A 55 2.50 5.39 11.07
CA ARG A 55 2.08 6.63 10.41
C ARG A 55 3.19 7.18 9.53
N VAL A 56 2.84 7.42 8.27
CA VAL A 56 3.70 8.11 7.32
C VAL A 56 3.30 9.60 7.31
N PRO A 57 4.27 10.54 7.31
CA PRO A 57 3.97 11.95 7.13
C PRO A 57 3.20 12.22 5.83
N ALA A 58 2.46 13.33 5.77
CA ALA A 58 1.83 13.80 4.54
C ALA A 58 2.85 14.01 3.42
N TYR A 59 2.37 13.97 2.17
CA TYR A 59 3.20 14.20 0.97
C TYR A 59 4.36 13.19 0.87
N ARG A 60 4.01 11.92 1.09
CA ARG A 60 4.90 10.77 0.93
C ARG A 60 4.22 9.69 0.10
N CYS A 61 5.00 8.75 -0.41
CA CYS A 61 4.51 7.61 -1.18
C CYS A 61 3.78 8.02 -2.49
N GLY A 62 4.11 9.18 -3.07
CA GLY A 62 3.53 9.61 -4.34
C GLY A 62 2.09 10.10 -4.23
N THR A 63 1.63 10.41 -3.02
CA THR A 63 0.29 10.92 -2.71
C THR A 63 0.37 12.04 -1.68
N ASP A 64 -0.69 12.82 -1.59
CA ASP A 64 -0.90 13.79 -0.52
C ASP A 64 -1.29 13.10 0.79
N TRP A 65 -2.04 12.01 0.67
CA TRP A 65 -2.71 11.29 1.76
C TRP A 65 -2.06 9.93 1.94
N SER A 66 -0.88 9.91 2.56
CA SER A 66 -0.10 8.70 2.73
C SER A 66 -0.84 7.64 3.56
N GLY A 67 -0.66 6.38 3.17
CA GLY A 67 -1.26 5.22 3.82
C GLY A 67 -0.26 4.34 4.55
N TRP A 68 -0.72 3.66 5.60
CA TRP A 68 0.01 2.63 6.33
C TRP A 68 -0.92 1.49 6.77
N LEU A 69 -0.37 0.31 6.96
CA LEU A 69 -1.07 -0.83 7.52
C LEU A 69 -1.38 -0.56 8.99
N ASP A 70 -2.65 -0.69 9.38
CA ASP A 70 -3.09 -0.59 10.77
C ASP A 70 -2.92 -1.96 11.45
N GLY A 71 -1.74 -2.17 12.03
CA GLY A 71 -1.36 -3.43 12.69
C GLY A 71 -0.09 -4.06 12.11
N SER A 72 0.08 -5.35 12.36
CA SER A 72 1.22 -6.15 11.88
C SER A 72 0.97 -6.76 10.51
N HIS A 73 2.07 -7.00 9.78
CA HIS A 73 2.03 -7.80 8.57
C HIS A 73 1.64 -9.25 8.92
N PRO A 74 0.86 -9.92 8.06
CA PRO A 74 0.61 -11.36 8.19
C PRO A 74 1.91 -12.17 8.20
N THR A 75 1.92 -13.29 8.91
CA THR A 75 2.97 -14.32 8.77
C THR A 75 2.63 -15.29 7.64
N VAL A 76 3.52 -16.25 7.37
CA VAL A 76 3.25 -17.29 6.37
C VAL A 76 2.11 -18.19 6.84
N GLU A 77 2.04 -18.48 8.13
CA GLU A 77 1.04 -19.34 8.77
C GLU A 77 -0.36 -18.71 8.77
N ASP A 78 -0.44 -17.38 8.83
CA ASP A 78 -1.71 -16.64 8.72
C ASP A 78 -2.38 -16.87 7.35
N GLY A 79 -1.59 -17.08 6.30
CA GLY A 79 -2.08 -17.17 4.93
C GLY A 79 -2.75 -15.87 4.45
N LYS A 80 -3.80 -16.01 3.63
CA LYS A 80 -4.61 -14.88 3.16
C LYS A 80 -5.51 -14.37 4.28
N VAL A 81 -5.25 -13.17 4.76
CA VAL A 81 -6.00 -12.54 5.85
C VAL A 81 -6.34 -11.10 5.53
N GLN A 82 -7.53 -10.68 5.96
CA GLN A 82 -7.92 -9.29 5.82
C GLN A 82 -7.05 -8.40 6.73
N ARG A 83 -6.63 -7.26 6.20
CA ARG A 83 -5.96 -6.19 6.95
C ARG A 83 -6.63 -4.85 6.66
N THR A 84 -6.34 -3.87 7.49
CA THR A 84 -6.84 -2.51 7.32
C THR A 84 -5.68 -1.60 6.99
N VAL A 85 -5.83 -0.79 5.94
CA VAL A 85 -4.95 0.32 5.61
C VAL A 85 -5.60 1.59 6.11
N CYS A 86 -4.83 2.38 6.82
CA CYS A 86 -5.22 3.71 7.25
C CYS A 86 -4.59 4.76 6.33
N PHE A 87 -5.41 5.68 5.81
CA PHE A 87 -4.98 6.85 5.04
C PHE A 87 -5.15 8.14 5.86
N SER A 88 -4.14 9.01 5.79
CA SER A 88 -4.14 10.28 6.52
C SER A 88 -4.80 11.42 5.74
N ASN A 89 -5.41 12.36 6.46
CA ASN A 89 -5.87 13.65 5.90
C ASN A 89 -4.83 14.78 6.00
N ARG A 90 -3.55 14.45 6.23
CA ARG A 90 -2.40 15.33 6.50
C ARG A 90 -2.16 15.64 7.99
N PRO A 91 -2.93 16.48 8.72
CA PRO A 91 -2.52 16.93 10.05
C PRO A 91 -2.81 15.89 11.15
N ASN A 92 -3.91 15.13 11.07
CA ASN A 92 -4.56 14.57 12.26
C ASN A 92 -4.51 13.04 12.40
N GLY A 93 -3.61 12.36 11.71
CA GLY A 93 -3.49 10.90 11.82
C GLY A 93 -4.46 10.17 10.89
N CYS A 94 -5.08 9.10 11.39
CA CYS A 94 -5.92 8.23 10.57
C CYS A 94 -7.27 8.87 10.23
N LYS A 95 -7.66 8.89 8.96
CA LYS A 95 -8.95 9.44 8.55
C LYS A 95 -9.82 8.44 7.79
N GLU A 96 -9.23 7.69 6.88
CA GLU A 96 -9.95 6.73 6.07
C GLU A 96 -9.35 5.33 6.27
N LEU A 97 -10.23 4.35 6.48
CA LEU A 97 -9.86 2.95 6.63
C LEU A 97 -10.29 2.19 5.38
N LYS A 98 -9.35 1.48 4.78
CA LYS A 98 -9.61 0.61 3.64
C LYS A 98 -9.23 -0.82 3.99
N LYS A 99 -10.14 -1.76 3.80
CA LYS A 99 -9.85 -3.18 3.95
C LYS A 99 -9.12 -3.70 2.72
N ILE A 100 -8.06 -4.45 2.93
CA ILE A 100 -7.30 -5.18 1.91
C ILE A 100 -7.20 -6.65 2.31
N PHE A 101 -6.88 -7.50 1.34
CA PHE A 101 -6.57 -8.91 1.54
C PHE A 101 -5.12 -9.20 1.17
#